data_AF-A0A944NWZ4-F1
#
_entry.id   AF-A0A944NWZ4-F1
#
_cell.length_a   1.000
_cell.length_b   1.000
_cell.length_c   1.000
_cell.angle_alpha   90.00
_cell.angle_beta   90.00
_cell.angle_gamma   90.00
#
_symmetry.space_group_name_H-M   'P 1'
#
loop_
_entity.id
_entity.type
_entity.pdbx_description
1 polymer ?
#
loop_
_entity_poly.entity_id
_entity_poly.type
_entity_poly.pdbx_seq_one_letter_code
_entity_poly.pdbx_strand_id
1 'polypeptide(L)'
;MMILLIDYLPLFMFAALSILLFTGYPVGAVLGGVGMFFGFIGIALGIFSEIEFFNIVSRIWGGIADNLVLVAIPMFIFMGTMFERSGVASDLLHCLQVLLRRVPGGLALAVTFMGVIMAAMTGIIGASV
;
A
#
# COMPACT_ATOMS: atom_id res chain seq x y z
N MET A 1 -29.34 -11.84 22.61
CA MET A 1 -27.98 -12.39 22.46
C MET A 1 -27.47 -12.27 21.03
N MET A 2 -28.17 -12.86 20.05
CA MET A 2 -27.73 -12.88 18.64
C MET A 2 -27.64 -11.48 17.99
N ILE A 3 -28.56 -10.56 18.32
CA ILE A 3 -28.55 -9.18 17.80
C ILE A 3 -27.35 -8.38 18.31
N LEU A 4 -27.02 -8.49 19.61
CA LEU A 4 -25.82 -7.84 20.17
C LEU A 4 -24.53 -8.33 19.50
N LEU A 5 -24.44 -9.62 19.17
CA LEU A 5 -23.25 -10.17 18.50
C LEU A 5 -23.10 -9.61 17.07
N ILE A 6 -24.21 -9.38 16.38
CA ILE A 6 -24.24 -8.78 15.04
C ILE A 6 -23.76 -7.31 15.11
N ASP A 7 -24.21 -6.55 16.11
CA ASP A 7 -23.83 -5.13 16.27
C ASP A 7 -22.33 -4.94 16.57
N TYR A 8 -21.72 -5.88 17.31
CA TYR A 8 -20.27 -5.82 17.64
C TYR A 8 -19.37 -6.55 16.65
N LEU A 9 -19.92 -7.28 15.67
CA LEU A 9 -19.15 -8.03 14.67
C LEU A 9 -18.11 -7.16 13.92
N PRO A 10 -18.43 -5.93 13.47
CA PRO A 10 -17.45 -5.06 12.79
C PRO A 10 -16.31 -4.64 13.71
N LEU A 11 -16.58 -4.46 15.01
CA LEU A 11 -15.56 -4.12 16.00
C LEU A 11 -14.56 -5.27 16.18
N PHE A 12 -15.05 -6.51 16.24
CA PHE A 12 -14.20 -7.69 16.28
C PHE A 12 -13.39 -7.86 14.99
N MET A 13 -13.98 -7.59 13.82
CA MET A 13 -13.28 -7.62 12.54
C MET A 13 -12.14 -6.61 12.49
N PHE A 14 -12.40 -5.38 12.95
CA PHE A 14 -11.39 -4.32 13.01
C PHE A 14 -10.27 -4.65 13.99
N ALA A 15 -10.60 -5.16 15.19
CA ALA A 15 -9.61 -5.57 16.18
C ALA A 15 -8.73 -6.71 15.65
N ALA A 16 -9.33 -7.73 15.02
CA ALA A 16 -8.61 -8.85 14.42
C ALA A 16 -7.66 -8.36 13.30
N LEU A 17 -8.14 -7.52 12.39
CA LEU A 17 -7.33 -6.91 11.34
C LEU A 17 -6.15 -6.13 11.93
N SER A 18 -6.40 -5.30 12.94
CA SER A 18 -5.37 -4.49 13.60
C SER A 18 -4.27 -5.36 14.19
N ILE A 19 -4.63 -6.41 14.92
CA ILE A 19 -3.66 -7.32 15.55
C ILE A 19 -2.86 -8.09 14.49
N LEU A 20 -3.51 -8.63 13.46
CA LEU A 20 -2.82 -9.36 12.38
C LEU A 20 -1.95 -8.46 11.52
N LEU A 21 -2.20 -7.15 11.44
CA LEU A 21 -1.33 -6.25 10.69
C LEU A 21 0.03 -6.09 11.38
N PHE A 22 0.10 -6.27 12.70
CA PHE A 22 1.34 -6.20 13.48
C PHE A 22 2.15 -7.50 13.52
N THR A 23 1.61 -8.63 13.03
CA THR A 23 2.37 -9.91 13.03
C THR A 23 3.41 -9.99 11.90
N GLY A 24 3.51 -8.99 11.02
CA GLY A 24 4.52 -8.92 9.96
C GLY A 24 4.20 -9.75 8.71
N TYR A 25 3.00 -10.34 8.63
CA TYR A 25 2.52 -11.01 7.42
C TYR A 25 2.23 -9.99 6.29
N PRO A 26 2.30 -10.40 5.01
CA PRO A 26 1.96 -9.53 3.88
C PRO A 26 0.55 -8.94 4.04
N VAL A 27 0.44 -7.62 4.00
CA VAL A 27 -0.81 -6.89 4.29
C VAL A 27 -1.98 -7.37 3.43
N GLY A 28 -1.75 -7.64 2.14
CA GLY A 28 -2.79 -8.15 1.24
C GLY A 28 -3.37 -9.50 1.68
N ALA A 29 -2.55 -10.40 2.21
CA ALA A 29 -3.02 -11.69 2.73
C ALA A 29 -3.84 -11.51 4.02
N VAL A 30 -3.45 -10.58 4.88
CA VAL A 30 -4.19 -10.24 6.11
C VAL A 30 -5.54 -9.63 5.79
N LEU A 31 -5.58 -8.62 4.90
CA LEU A 31 -6.83 -7.96 4.49
C LEU A 31 -7.79 -8.95 3.83
N GLY A 32 -7.31 -9.76 2.89
CA GLY A 32 -8.12 -10.78 2.23
C GLY A 32 -8.60 -11.87 3.18
N GLY A 33 -7.71 -12.38 4.04
CA GLY A 33 -8.02 -13.45 4.99
C GLY A 33 -9.03 -13.03 6.06
N VAL A 34 -8.83 -11.86 6.69
CA VAL A 34 -9.78 -11.34 7.68
C VAL A 34 -11.12 -11.01 7.03
N GLY A 35 -11.11 -10.41 5.83
CA GLY A 35 -12.34 -10.13 5.07
C GLY A 35 -13.12 -11.40 4.71
N MET A 36 -12.44 -12.45 4.21
CA MET A 36 -13.09 -13.73 3.91
C MET A 36 -13.62 -14.42 5.17
N PHE A 37 -12.82 -14.46 6.24
CA PHE A 37 -13.20 -15.12 7.50
C PHE A 37 -14.45 -14.49 8.12
N PHE A 38 -14.49 -13.16 8.25
CA PHE A 38 -15.65 -12.45 8.76
C PHE A 38 -16.82 -12.45 7.77
N GLY A 39 -16.56 -12.50 6.46
CA GLY A 39 -17.58 -12.69 5.44
C GLY A 39 -18.33 -14.01 5.59
N PHE A 40 -17.63 -15.12 5.82
CA PHE A 40 -18.26 -16.43 6.09
C PHE A 40 -19.07 -16.43 7.38
N ILE A 41 -18.57 -15.78 8.44
CA ILE A 41 -19.32 -15.60 9.69
C ILE A 41 -20.60 -14.80 9.43
N GLY A 42 -20.53 -13.75 8.60
CA GLY A 42 -21.69 -12.95 8.23
C GLY A 42 -22.76 -13.72 7.45
N ILE A 43 -22.35 -14.65 6.58
CA ILE A 43 -23.28 -15.57 5.89
C ILE A 43 -23.93 -16.53 6.90
N ALA A 44 -23.15 -17.12 7.80
CA ALA A 44 -23.65 -18.06 8.81
C ALA A 44 -24.65 -17.41 9.79
N LEU A 45 -24.49 -16.10 10.06
CA LEU A 45 -25.40 -15.31 10.90
C LEU A 45 -26.58 -14.73 10.13
N GLY A 46 -26.69 -14.96 8.81
CA GLY A 46 -27.78 -14.46 7.96
C GLY A 46 -27.72 -12.95 7.69
N ILE A 47 -26.56 -12.31 7.90
CA ILE A 47 -26.35 -10.87 7.66
C ILE A 47 -26.20 -10.60 6.15
N PHE A 48 -25.55 -11.52 5.43
CA PHE A 48 -25.35 -11.47 3.98
C PHE A 48 -26.01 -12.67 3.31
N SER A 49 -26.50 -12.47 2.08
CA SER A 49 -26.92 -13.58 1.22
C SER A 49 -25.69 -14.26 0.60
N GLU A 50 -25.75 -15.57 0.37
CA GLU A 50 -24.69 -16.34 -0.29
C GLU A 50 -24.29 -15.75 -1.66
N ILE A 51 -25.27 -15.14 -2.34
CA ILE A 51 -25.09 -14.46 -3.63
C ILE A 51 -24.21 -13.20 -3.51
N GLU A 52 -24.17 -12.52 -2.37
CA GLU A 52 -23.35 -11.31 -2.22
C GLU A 52 -21.86 -11.63 -2.22
N PHE A 53 -21.48 -12.87 -1.93
CA PHE A 53 -20.08 -13.30 -2.01
C PHE A 53 -19.54 -13.26 -3.44
N PHE A 54 -20.41 -13.40 -4.44
CA PHE A 54 -20.04 -13.24 -5.85
C PHE A 54 -19.63 -11.80 -6.21
N ASN A 55 -20.02 -10.80 -5.41
CA ASN A 55 -19.60 -9.40 -5.62
C ASN A 55 -18.08 -9.23 -5.47
N ILE A 56 -17.38 -10.15 -4.79
CA ILE A 56 -15.92 -10.13 -4.71
C ILE A 56 -15.31 -10.21 -6.11
N VAL A 57 -15.85 -11.08 -6.98
CA VAL A 57 -15.37 -11.24 -8.36
C VAL A 57 -15.57 -9.96 -9.15
N SER A 58 -16.75 -9.34 -9.02
CA SER A 58 -17.04 -8.05 -9.65
C SER A 58 -16.13 -6.92 -9.16
N ARG A 59 -15.80 -6.89 -7.86
CA ARG A 59 -14.88 -5.89 -7.29
C ARG A 59 -13.44 -6.07 -7.77
N ILE A 60 -12.96 -7.31 -7.89
CA ILE A 60 -11.61 -7.59 -8.39
C ILE A 60 -11.51 -7.23 -9.88
N TRP A 61 -12.45 -7.72 -10.70
CA TRP A 61 -12.39 -7.50 -12.15
C TRP A 61 -12.77 -6.07 -12.56
N GLY A 62 -13.83 -5.50 -11.96
CA GLY A 62 -14.31 -4.16 -12.29
C GLY A 62 -13.56 -3.02 -11.59
N GLY A 63 -12.80 -3.31 -10.52
CA GLY A 63 -12.09 -2.29 -9.75
C GLY A 63 -10.57 -2.33 -9.87
N ILE A 64 -9.99 -3.53 -9.93
CA ILE A 64 -8.52 -3.73 -9.91
C ILE A 64 -8.02 -4.06 -11.31
N ALA A 65 -8.59 -5.09 -11.97
CA ALA A 65 -8.05 -5.57 -13.24
C ALA A 65 -8.18 -4.54 -14.39
N ASP A 66 -9.25 -3.76 -14.40
CA ASP A 66 -9.50 -2.72 -15.43
C ASP A 66 -8.82 -1.37 -15.10
N ASN A 67 -8.13 -1.28 -13.95
CA ASN A 67 -7.57 -0.02 -13.50
C ASN A 67 -6.19 0.24 -14.13
N LEU A 68 -6.17 1.10 -15.14
CA LEU A 68 -4.96 1.53 -15.84
C LEU A 68 -3.90 2.17 -14.92
N VAL A 69 -4.29 2.70 -13.75
CA VAL A 69 -3.34 3.27 -12.78
C VAL A 69 -2.45 2.17 -12.18
N LEU A 70 -2.96 0.93 -12.03
CA LEU A 70 -2.17 -0.19 -11.52
C LEU A 70 -1.10 -0.67 -12.51
N VAL A 71 -1.24 -0.35 -13.80
CA VAL A 71 -0.19 -0.57 -14.80
C VAL A 71 0.99 0.39 -14.58
N ALA A 72 0.79 1.51 -13.89
CA ALA A 72 1.87 2.42 -13.56
C ALA A 72 2.82 1.84 -12.48
N ILE A 73 2.36 0.94 -11.59
CA ILE A 73 3.18 0.41 -10.49
C ILE A 73 4.49 -0.23 -10.99
N PRO A 74 4.46 -1.19 -11.94
CA PRO A 74 5.70 -1.79 -12.43
C PRO A 74 6.57 -0.81 -13.19
N MET A 75 5.96 0.16 -13.89
CA MET A 75 6.69 1.20 -14.64
C MET A 75 7.45 2.14 -13.71
N PHE A 76 6.87 2.51 -12.57
CA PHE A 76 7.55 3.30 -11.55
C PHE A 76 8.67 2.52 -10.86
N ILE A 77 8.45 1.23 -10.53
CA ILE A 77 9.52 0.37 -10.01
C ILE A 77 10.66 0.28 -11.03
N PHE A 78 10.34 0.11 -12.31
CA PHE A 78 11.33 0.09 -13.38
C PHE A 78 12.12 1.41 -13.46
N MET A 79 11.43 2.55 -13.45
CA MET A 79 12.07 3.87 -13.48
C MET A 79 13.02 4.08 -12.30
N GLY A 80 12.56 3.78 -11.07
CA GLY A 80 13.36 3.93 -9.86
C GLY A 80 14.59 3.02 -9.87
N THR A 81 14.41 1.74 -10.25
CA THR A 81 15.52 0.78 -10.33
C THR A 81 16.52 1.12 -11.42
N MET A 82 16.08 1.61 -12.58
CA MET A 82 16.97 2.09 -13.64
C MET A 82 17.73 3.35 -13.23
N PHE A 83 17.07 4.30 -12.56
CA PHE A 83 17.71 5.51 -12.05
C PHE A 83 18.82 5.20 -11.03
N GLU A 84 18.58 4.26 -10.11
CA GLU A 84 19.58 3.82 -9.13
C GLU A 84 20.72 3.04 -9.81
N ARG A 85 20.39 2.07 -10.68
CA ARG A 85 21.40 1.20 -11.32
C ARG A 85 22.24 1.89 -12.38
N SER A 86 21.76 2.98 -12.98
CA SER A 86 22.51 3.76 -13.98
C SER A 86 23.61 4.63 -13.38
N GLY A 87 23.70 4.74 -12.04
CA GLY A 87 24.67 5.60 -11.37
C GLY A 87 24.30 7.09 -11.34
N VAL A 88 23.23 7.47 -12.06
CA VAL A 88 22.74 8.86 -12.11
C VAL A 88 22.42 9.39 -10.72
N ALA A 89 21.88 8.55 -9.82
CA ALA A 89 21.63 8.92 -8.43
C ALA A 89 22.89 9.42 -7.69
N SER A 90 24.01 8.73 -7.87
CA SER A 90 25.28 9.08 -7.24
C SER A 90 25.84 10.39 -7.80
N ASP A 91 25.81 10.53 -9.12
CA ASP A 91 26.30 11.74 -9.81
C ASP A 91 25.48 12.96 -9.41
N LEU A 92 24.16 12.82 -9.29
CA LEU A 92 23.26 13.91 -8.93
C LEU A 92 23.47 14.35 -7.47
N LEU A 93 23.69 13.40 -6.55
CA LEU A 93 24.07 13.71 -5.17
C LEU A 93 25.43 14.44 -5.14
N HIS A 94 26.40 14.00 -5.92
CA HIS A 94 27.71 14.66 -6.00
C HIS A 94 27.59 16.09 -6.52
N CYS A 95 26.81 16.31 -7.59
CA CYS A 95 26.52 17.65 -8.12
C CYS A 95 25.87 18.55 -7.06
N LEU A 96 24.88 18.03 -6.31
CA LEU A 96 24.22 18.79 -5.24
C LEU A 96 25.19 19.15 -4.11
N GLN A 97 26.09 18.24 -3.72
CA GLN A 97 27.14 18.52 -2.73
C GLN A 97 28.10 19.60 -3.20
N VAL A 98 28.50 19.59 -4.47
CA VAL A 98 29.37 20.61 -5.07
C VAL A 98 28.67 21.97 -5.12
N LEU A 99 27.39 21.99 -5.53
CA LEU A 99 26.56 23.20 -5.58
C LEU A 99 26.36 23.81 -4.19
N LEU A 100 26.11 22.98 -3.18
CA LEU A 100 25.83 23.40 -1.81
C LEU A 100 27.09 23.53 -0.93
N ARG A 101 28.30 23.40 -1.50
CA ARG A 101 29.57 23.38 -0.75
C ARG A 101 29.78 24.59 0.16
N ARG A 102 29.25 25.76 -0.21
CA ARG A 102 29.40 27.01 0.55
C ARG A 102 28.30 27.26 1.59
N VAL A 103 27.27 26.42 1.62
CA VAL A 103 26.12 26.58 2.52
C VAL A 103 26.39 25.83 3.83
N PRO A 104 26.22 26.45 5.01
CA PRO A 104 26.32 25.74 6.28
C PRO A 104 25.28 24.62 6.33
N GLY A 105 25.72 23.38 6.56
CA GLY A 105 24.85 22.20 6.49
C GLY A 105 24.57 21.69 5.07
N GLY A 106 25.33 22.13 4.05
CA GLY A 106 25.10 21.77 2.63
C GLY A 106 25.04 20.28 2.33
N LEU A 107 25.77 19.44 3.09
CA LEU A 107 25.67 17.98 2.99
C LEU A 107 24.30 17.45 3.41
N ALA A 108 23.76 17.95 4.53
CA ALA A 108 22.43 17.56 4.99
C ALA A 108 21.38 17.97 3.96
N LEU A 109 21.42 19.22 3.48
CA LEU A 109 20.52 19.72 2.44
C LEU A 109 20.58 18.89 1.16
N ALA A 110 21.78 18.54 0.68
CA ALA A 110 21.94 17.71 -0.52
C ALA A 110 21.27 16.35 -0.37
N VAL A 111 21.43 15.70 0.80
CA VAL A 111 20.78 14.41 1.11
C VAL A 111 19.27 14.56 1.21
N THR A 112 18.74 15.61 1.85
CA THR A 112 17.29 15.81 1.94
C THR A 112 16.69 16.05 0.55
N PHE A 113 17.32 16.88 -0.29
CA PHE A 113 16.86 17.11 -1.66
C PHE A 113 16.89 15.84 -2.51
N MET A 114 17.98 15.06 -2.42
CA MET A 114 18.03 13.75 -3.07
C MET A 114 16.93 12.83 -2.55
N GLY A 115 16.68 12.82 -1.24
CA GLY A 115 15.60 12.07 -0.63
C GLY A 115 14.22 12.45 -1.20
N VAL A 116 13.95 13.74 -1.40
CA VAL A 116 12.70 14.21 -2.03
C VAL A 116 12.59 13.75 -3.48
N ILE A 117 13.66 13.87 -4.27
CA ILE A 117 13.67 13.44 -5.68
C ILE A 117 13.46 11.91 -5.77
N MET A 118 14.12 11.14 -4.91
CA MET A 118 13.96 9.68 -4.85
C MET A 118 12.55 9.28 -4.43
N ALA A 119 12.02 9.91 -3.38
CA ALA A 119 10.67 9.66 -2.89
C ALA A 119 9.60 9.93 -3.96
N ALA A 120 9.78 11.01 -4.74
CA ALA A 120 8.88 11.35 -5.84
C ALA A 120 8.87 10.29 -6.94
N MET A 121 10.04 9.71 -7.28
CA MET A 121 10.16 8.69 -8.32
C MET A 121 9.76 7.29 -7.87
N THR A 122 9.96 6.96 -6.59
CA THR A 122 9.44 5.70 -6.03
C THR A 122 7.92 5.70 -5.96
N GLY A 123 7.30 6.89 -5.92
CA GLY A 123 5.86 7.09 -5.91
C GLY A 123 5.18 6.45 -4.70
N ILE A 124 4.19 7.12 -4.14
CA ILE A 124 3.36 6.65 -3.02
C ILE A 124 2.36 5.56 -3.50
N ILE A 125 2.81 4.67 -4.38
CA ILE A 125 1.94 3.89 -5.26
C ILE A 125 1.25 2.73 -4.51
N GLY A 126 1.74 2.38 -3.31
CA GLY A 126 1.13 1.36 -2.48
C GLY A 126 0.20 1.86 -1.37
N ALA A 127 0.10 3.17 -1.13
CA ALA A 127 -0.64 3.69 0.03
C ALA A 127 -1.99 4.34 -0.32
N SER A 128 -2.27 4.60 -1.61
CA SER A 128 -3.48 5.28 -2.06
C SER A 128 -4.54 4.38 -2.70
N VAL A 129 -4.44 3.05 -2.53
CA VAL A 129 -5.50 2.10 -2.89
C VAL A 129 -5.72 1.12 -1.76
#